data_AF-A0A927L304-F1
#
_entry.id   AF-A0A927L304-F1
#
_cell.length_a   1.000
_cell.length_b   1.000
_cell.length_c   1.000
_cell.angle_alpha   90.00
_cell.angle_beta   90.00
_cell.angle_gamma   90.00
#
_symmetry.space_group_name_H-M   'P 1'
#
loop_
_entity.id
_entity.type
_entity.pdbx_description
1 polymer ?
#
loop_
_entity_poly.entity_id
_entity_poly.type
_entity_poly.pdbx_seq_one_letter_code
_entity_poly.pdbx_strand_id
1 'polypeptide(L)'
;MTPPSLSRRPGGGAPVGKPGRKLGPIAEGVGRAHRAWLEPLRIRFLASGLTISELSDRSGWAKSKISELLRGAGRYPRWEITHGLLDVLDLPAWPMRRLWTAAALEARKKPDWIDGCIQSRRDQQRPNRPPGPGAVLSGGPAVPPLEHRAFTELNRAAYLAYARLFVGEEEAREAVSETFDVLWFRWDEALASSDVVPFAWSVLRGSVMARARHADGHPELARTAFDTVALSLLSTPAARFAQIEESMSLFRTISRLPAHQLDVMVLTYLRGMDHAAVADVLGVPIASVHTADRYARKTLSAALHPQNALGETPE
;
A
#
# COMPACT_ATOMS: atom_id res chain seq x y z
N MET A 1 41.36 -20.44 -61.91
CA MET A 1 40.57 -19.28 -61.45
C MET A 1 39.80 -19.72 -60.21
N THR A 2 40.29 -19.33 -59.05
CA THR A 2 39.79 -19.73 -57.73
C THR A 2 39.39 -18.44 -57.01
N PRO A 3 38.18 -18.30 -56.46
CA PRO A 3 37.79 -17.05 -55.82
C PRO A 3 38.43 -16.95 -54.42
N PRO A 4 38.82 -15.75 -53.96
CA PRO A 4 39.31 -15.58 -52.60
C PRO A 4 38.13 -15.41 -51.63
N SER A 5 38.06 -16.30 -50.65
CA SER A 5 37.27 -16.12 -49.43
C SER A 5 38.09 -15.39 -48.38
N LEU A 6 37.68 -14.17 -47.98
CA LEU A 6 38.19 -13.52 -46.78
C LEU A 6 37.08 -12.78 -46.01
N SER A 7 36.65 -13.44 -44.93
CA SER A 7 36.56 -12.91 -43.56
C SER A 7 35.71 -11.65 -43.31
N ARG A 8 34.42 -11.90 -43.02
CA ARG A 8 33.53 -10.96 -42.35
C ARG A 8 33.94 -10.80 -40.88
N ARG A 9 34.49 -9.63 -40.51
CA ARG A 9 34.68 -9.21 -39.11
C ARG A 9 33.31 -9.20 -38.39
N PRO A 10 33.18 -9.76 -37.17
CA PRO A 10 32.04 -9.45 -36.33
C PRO A 10 32.20 -8.00 -35.82
N GLY A 11 31.25 -7.15 -36.19
CA GLY A 11 31.11 -5.81 -35.62
C GLY A 11 30.93 -5.89 -34.11
N GLY A 12 31.65 -5.03 -33.40
CA GLY A 12 31.62 -4.94 -31.95
C GLY A 12 30.21 -4.67 -31.43
N GLY A 13 29.65 -5.66 -30.73
CA GLY A 13 28.55 -5.43 -29.82
C GLY A 13 29.05 -4.57 -28.66
N ALA A 14 28.31 -3.49 -28.36
CA ALA A 14 28.51 -2.72 -27.14
C ALA A 14 28.54 -3.68 -25.93
N PRO A 15 29.40 -3.44 -24.93
CA PRO A 15 29.48 -4.32 -23.78
C PRO A 15 28.16 -4.25 -23.02
N VAL A 16 27.42 -5.37 -23.02
CA VAL A 16 26.30 -5.59 -22.11
C VAL A 16 26.88 -5.49 -20.70
N GLY A 17 26.57 -4.39 -20.01
CA GLY A 17 27.06 -4.12 -18.66
C GLY A 17 26.82 -5.32 -17.76
N LYS A 18 27.87 -5.77 -17.06
CA LYS A 18 27.78 -6.91 -16.13
C LYS A 18 26.61 -6.68 -15.17
N PRO A 19 25.72 -7.67 -14.95
CA PRO A 19 24.60 -7.52 -14.02
C PRO A 19 25.13 -7.11 -12.65
N GLY A 20 24.74 -5.92 -12.18
CA GLY A 20 25.05 -5.48 -10.83
C GLY A 20 24.53 -6.50 -9.80
N ARG A 21 25.18 -6.58 -8.64
CA ARG A 21 24.75 -7.46 -7.54
C ARG A 21 23.27 -7.20 -7.21
N LYS A 22 22.45 -8.27 -7.18
CA LYS A 22 21.01 -8.19 -6.87
C LYS A 22 20.80 -7.47 -5.53
N LEU A 23 19.86 -6.52 -5.52
CA LEU A 23 19.47 -5.78 -4.32
C LEU A 23 18.86 -6.75 -3.28
N GLY A 24 19.38 -6.74 -2.06
CA GLY A 24 18.85 -7.56 -0.97
C GLY A 24 17.41 -7.19 -0.56
N PRO A 25 16.74 -8.02 0.26
CA PRO A 25 15.40 -7.73 0.76
C PRO A 25 15.38 -6.44 1.60
N ILE A 26 14.18 -5.89 1.80
CA ILE A 26 13.96 -4.83 2.79
C ILE A 26 14.21 -5.44 4.18
N ALA A 27 14.95 -4.72 5.04
CA ALA A 27 15.26 -5.20 6.38
C ALA A 27 13.97 -5.46 7.20
N GLU A 28 13.98 -6.50 8.04
CA GLU A 28 12.79 -6.92 8.79
C GLU A 28 12.27 -5.82 9.74
N GLY A 29 13.19 -5.08 10.38
CA GLY A 29 12.88 -3.99 11.31
C GLY A 29 12.40 -2.67 10.68
N VAL A 30 12.20 -2.62 9.36
CA VAL A 30 11.63 -1.43 8.70
C VAL A 30 10.17 -1.28 9.14
N GLY A 31 9.77 -0.07 9.54
CA GLY A 31 8.39 0.23 9.93
C GLY A 31 7.40 0.23 8.77
N ARG A 32 6.11 0.35 9.06
CA ARG A 32 5.02 0.24 8.08
C ARG A 32 4.99 1.48 7.19
N ALA A 33 5.08 2.66 7.79
CA ALA A 33 5.15 3.91 7.05
C ALA A 33 6.44 3.99 6.21
N HIS A 34 7.56 3.47 6.72
CA HIS A 34 8.79 3.40 5.93
C HIS A 34 8.64 2.46 4.73
N ARG A 35 8.00 1.28 4.88
CA ARG A 35 7.71 0.40 3.73
C ARG A 35 6.81 1.07 2.70
N ALA A 36 5.81 1.85 3.12
CA ALA A 36 4.84 2.50 2.24
C ALA A 36 5.48 3.37 1.14
N TRP A 37 6.64 3.99 1.39
CA TRP A 37 7.37 4.73 0.36
C TRP A 37 8.55 3.97 -0.23
N LEU A 38 9.19 3.11 0.57
CA LEU A 38 10.36 2.36 0.13
C LEU A 38 10.02 1.31 -0.94
N GLU A 39 8.89 0.62 -0.80
CA GLU A 39 8.47 -0.42 -1.75
C GLU A 39 8.17 0.17 -3.13
N PRO A 40 7.34 1.21 -3.29
CA PRO A 40 7.15 1.86 -4.58
C PRO A 40 8.46 2.38 -5.18
N LEU A 41 9.34 3.01 -4.37
CA LEU A 41 10.64 3.47 -4.86
C LEU A 41 11.50 2.31 -5.38
N ARG A 42 11.56 1.19 -4.66
CA ARG A 42 12.30 -0.01 -5.08
C ARG A 42 11.74 -0.60 -6.36
N ILE A 43 10.41 -0.67 -6.51
CA ILE A 43 9.76 -1.16 -7.73
C ILE A 43 10.18 -0.29 -8.92
N ARG A 44 10.10 1.04 -8.79
CA ARG A 44 10.51 1.98 -9.85
C ARG A 44 11.99 1.89 -10.16
N PHE A 45 12.84 1.74 -9.15
CA PHE A 45 14.26 1.48 -9.35
C PHE A 45 14.50 0.20 -10.17
N LEU A 46 13.90 -0.93 -9.77
CA LEU A 46 14.08 -2.20 -10.46
C LEU A 46 13.55 -2.15 -11.90
N ALA A 47 12.42 -1.46 -12.12
CA ALA A 47 11.83 -1.27 -13.45
C ALA A 47 12.67 -0.35 -14.35
N SER A 48 13.46 0.57 -13.78
CA SER A 48 14.31 1.48 -14.56
C SER A 48 15.49 0.78 -15.27
N GLY A 49 15.83 -0.45 -14.85
CA GLY A 49 16.99 -1.18 -15.36
C GLY A 49 18.35 -0.63 -14.90
N LEU A 50 18.38 0.47 -14.14
CA LEU A 50 19.61 1.05 -13.62
C LEU A 50 20.25 0.17 -12.55
N THR A 51 21.57 0.17 -12.52
CA THR A 51 22.37 -0.41 -11.44
C THR A 51 22.57 0.60 -10.30
N ILE A 52 22.94 0.12 -9.12
CA ILE A 52 23.34 0.99 -7.99
C ILE A 52 24.55 1.87 -8.36
N SER A 53 25.43 1.39 -9.25
CA SER A 53 26.56 2.19 -9.75
C SER A 53 26.08 3.37 -10.57
N GLU A 54 25.18 3.14 -11.53
CA GLU A 54 24.64 4.23 -12.37
C GLU A 54 23.81 5.22 -11.55
N LEU A 55 23.03 4.75 -10.56
CA LEU A 55 22.38 5.65 -9.62
C LEU A 55 23.39 6.51 -8.85
N SER A 56 24.49 5.91 -8.38
CA SER A 56 25.55 6.60 -7.65
C SER A 56 26.20 7.69 -8.50
N ASP A 57 26.53 7.37 -9.74
CA ASP A 57 27.18 8.29 -10.67
C ASP A 57 26.26 9.47 -11.03
N ARG A 58 24.95 9.21 -11.19
CA ARG A 58 23.95 10.25 -11.54
C ARG A 58 23.50 11.09 -10.35
N SER A 59 23.35 10.49 -9.18
CA SER A 59 22.84 11.17 -7.99
C SER A 59 23.94 11.80 -7.14
N GLY A 60 25.21 11.44 -7.35
CA GLY A 60 26.35 11.86 -6.52
C GLY A 60 26.40 11.22 -5.13
N TRP A 61 25.56 10.22 -4.85
CA TRP A 61 25.53 9.54 -3.55
C TRP A 61 26.35 8.26 -3.59
N ALA A 62 27.05 7.93 -2.51
CA ALA A 62 27.85 6.70 -2.44
C ALA A 62 26.99 5.44 -2.61
N LYS A 63 27.48 4.45 -3.38
CA LYS A 63 26.81 3.15 -3.62
C LYS A 63 26.34 2.46 -2.34
N SER A 64 27.15 2.54 -1.27
CA SER A 64 26.81 2.00 0.05
C SER A 64 25.57 2.67 0.66
N LYS A 65 25.45 3.99 0.53
CA LYS A 65 24.31 4.77 1.04
C LYS A 65 23.03 4.52 0.25
N ILE A 66 23.14 4.39 -1.07
CA ILE A 66 22.02 4.00 -1.94
C ILE A 66 21.53 2.59 -1.57
N SER A 67 22.46 1.64 -1.40
CA SER A 67 22.12 0.28 -0.97
C SER A 67 21.53 0.21 0.44
N GLU A 68 22.01 1.04 1.36
CA GLU A 68 21.45 1.19 2.72
C GLU A 68 20.00 1.70 2.65
N LEU A 69 19.76 2.80 1.93
CA LEU A 69 18.42 3.36 1.71
C LEU A 69 17.48 2.36 1.07
N LEU A 70 17.87 1.77 -0.06
CA LEU A 70 17.01 0.86 -0.81
C LEU A 70 16.66 -0.40 -0.01
N ARG A 71 17.46 -0.80 0.98
CA ARG A 71 17.14 -1.93 1.88
C ARG A 71 16.44 -1.48 3.17
N GLY A 72 16.26 -0.19 3.40
CA GLY A 72 15.81 0.34 4.68
C GLY A 72 16.72 -0.07 5.84
N ALA A 73 18.00 -0.32 5.56
CA ALA A 73 18.96 -0.72 6.58
C ALA A 73 19.49 0.51 7.32
N GLY A 74 19.88 0.35 8.59
CA GLY A 74 20.52 1.42 9.34
C GLY A 74 19.55 2.49 9.86
N ARG A 75 20.01 3.75 9.88
CA ARG A 75 19.21 4.87 10.40
C ARG A 75 18.24 5.37 9.33
N TYR A 76 17.12 5.92 9.77
CA TYR A 76 16.15 6.56 8.85
C TYR A 76 16.86 7.58 7.93
N PRO A 77 16.71 7.48 6.60
CA PRO A 77 17.48 8.27 5.65
C PRO A 77 17.09 9.74 5.74
N ARG A 78 18.04 10.66 5.51
CA ARG A 78 17.71 12.07 5.34
C ARG A 78 16.99 12.30 4.01
N TRP A 79 16.27 13.40 3.90
CA TRP A 79 15.47 13.71 2.72
C TRP A 79 16.32 13.87 1.45
N GLU A 80 17.54 14.38 1.56
CA GLU A 80 18.38 14.72 0.40
C GLU A 80 18.78 13.50 -0.43
N ILE A 81 19.04 12.36 0.23
CA ILE A 81 19.36 11.13 -0.49
C ILE A 81 18.12 10.53 -1.16
N THR A 82 16.97 10.50 -0.47
CA THR A 82 15.72 10.05 -1.07
C THR A 82 15.39 10.90 -2.28
N HIS A 83 15.44 12.23 -2.14
CA HIS A 83 15.16 13.14 -3.23
C HIS A 83 16.12 12.98 -4.41
N GLY A 84 17.44 12.85 -4.16
CA GLY A 84 18.40 12.66 -5.23
C GLY A 84 18.11 11.42 -6.07
N LEU A 85 17.55 10.37 -5.48
CA LEU A 85 17.10 9.18 -6.21
C LEU A 85 15.82 9.44 -7.00
N LEU A 86 14.87 10.21 -6.47
CA LEU A 86 13.65 10.59 -7.19
C LEU A 86 13.97 11.43 -8.43
N ASP A 87 14.92 12.36 -8.31
CA ASP A 87 15.36 13.20 -9.44
C ASP A 87 15.97 12.35 -10.56
N VAL A 88 16.78 11.33 -10.22
CA VAL A 88 17.41 10.43 -11.21
C VAL A 88 16.39 9.48 -11.85
N LEU A 89 15.39 9.06 -11.10
CA LEU A 89 14.35 8.13 -11.54
C LEU A 89 13.12 8.83 -12.15
N ASP A 90 13.13 10.16 -12.24
CA ASP A 90 12.04 10.99 -12.74
C ASP A 90 10.70 10.70 -12.01
N LEU A 91 10.75 10.72 -10.67
CA LEU A 91 9.60 10.38 -9.82
C LEU A 91 9.03 11.61 -9.09
N PRO A 92 7.70 11.66 -8.85
CA PRO A 92 7.07 12.80 -8.19
C PRO A 92 7.53 12.92 -6.73
N ALA A 93 8.21 14.03 -6.43
CA ALA A 93 8.82 14.25 -5.13
C ALA A 93 7.82 14.55 -4.01
N TRP A 94 6.70 15.19 -4.32
CA TRP A 94 5.77 15.68 -3.30
C TRP A 94 5.00 14.58 -2.56
N PRO A 95 4.32 13.63 -3.23
CA PRO A 95 3.72 12.49 -2.53
C PRO A 95 4.76 11.69 -1.77
N MET A 96 5.94 11.48 -2.36
CA MET A 96 7.06 10.80 -1.71
C MET A 96 7.52 11.54 -0.43
N ARG A 97 7.55 12.88 -0.44
CA ARG A 97 7.91 13.65 0.76
C ARG A 97 6.90 13.47 1.88
N ARG A 98 5.60 13.43 1.55
CA ARG A 98 4.54 13.20 2.54
C ARG A 98 4.69 11.83 3.20
N LEU A 99 4.90 10.78 2.39
CA LEU A 99 5.15 9.43 2.90
C LEU A 99 6.47 9.34 3.70
N TRP A 100 7.53 10.01 3.21
CA TRP A 100 8.81 10.09 3.92
C TRP A 100 8.69 10.82 5.26
N THR A 101 7.86 11.86 5.36
CA THR A 101 7.60 12.55 6.63
C THR A 101 6.86 11.65 7.61
N ALA A 102 5.82 10.92 7.16
CA ALA A 102 5.09 9.97 8.00
C ALA A 102 6.03 8.88 8.56
N ALA A 103 6.89 8.33 7.71
CA ALA A 103 7.89 7.35 8.12
C ALA A 103 8.98 7.92 9.04
N ALA A 104 9.34 9.19 8.91
CA ALA A 104 10.25 9.86 9.84
C ALA A 104 9.65 9.95 11.25
N LEU A 105 8.36 10.29 11.34
CA LEU A 105 7.62 10.34 12.60
C LEU A 105 7.50 8.96 13.25
N GLU A 106 7.17 7.92 12.46
CA GLU A 106 7.19 6.51 12.90
C GLU A 106 8.56 6.11 13.48
N ALA A 107 9.64 6.56 12.83
CA ALA A 107 11.02 6.37 13.30
C ALA A 107 11.43 7.31 14.47
N ARG A 108 10.45 7.96 15.11
CA ARG A 108 10.62 8.89 16.25
C ARG A 108 11.57 10.05 15.97
N LYS A 109 11.58 10.58 14.75
CA LYS A 109 12.30 11.81 14.41
C LYS A 109 11.52 13.03 14.89
N LYS A 110 12.24 14.01 15.44
CA LYS A 110 11.66 15.28 15.89
C LYS A 110 11.21 16.13 14.70
N PRO A 111 10.10 16.88 14.79
CA PRO A 111 9.64 17.79 13.74
C PRO A 111 10.74 18.72 13.22
N ASP A 112 11.50 19.38 14.10
CA ASP A 112 12.60 20.29 13.69
C ASP A 112 13.67 19.60 12.84
N TRP A 113 13.93 18.32 13.09
CA TRP A 113 14.87 17.54 12.27
C TRP A 113 14.30 17.25 10.87
N ILE A 114 13.00 16.96 10.79
CA ILE A 114 12.29 16.74 9.52
C ILE A 114 12.32 18.03 8.70
N ASP A 115 11.94 19.16 9.32
CA ASP A 115 11.92 20.47 8.67
C ASP A 115 13.33 20.89 8.24
N GLY A 116 14.34 20.65 9.08
CA GLY A 116 15.75 20.89 8.74
C GLY A 116 16.21 20.08 7.52
N CYS A 117 15.81 18.82 7.38
CA CYS A 117 16.11 18.00 6.20
C CYS A 117 15.42 18.53 4.93
N ILE A 118 14.18 18.99 5.04
CA ILE A 118 13.41 19.52 3.91
C ILE A 118 13.97 20.88 3.46
N GLN A 119 14.33 21.74 4.41
CA GLN A 119 14.85 23.09 4.15
C GLN A 119 16.29 23.07 3.59
N SER A 120 17.16 22.22 4.14
CA SER A 120 18.56 22.08 3.67
C SER A 120 18.66 21.86 2.16
N ARG A 121 17.67 21.17 1.57
CA ARG A 121 17.61 20.93 0.12
C ARG A 121 17.09 22.13 -0.66
N ARG A 122 16.10 22.87 -0.14
CA ARG A 122 15.62 24.12 -0.77
C ARG A 122 16.77 25.12 -0.92
N ASP A 123 17.64 25.19 0.09
CA ASP A 123 18.78 26.09 0.10
C ASP A 123 19.88 25.66 -0.89
N GLN A 124 20.06 24.35 -1.12
CA GLN A 124 20.96 23.82 -2.17
C GLN A 124 20.43 24.01 -3.60
N GLN A 125 19.17 24.45 -3.79
CA GLN A 125 18.47 24.40 -5.07
C GLN A 125 18.30 25.75 -5.81
N ARG A 126 19.03 26.81 -5.45
CA ARG A 126 19.08 28.09 -6.21
C ARG A 126 20.52 28.43 -6.67
N PRO A 127 20.76 29.04 -7.87
CA PRO A 127 19.93 29.10 -9.08
C PRO A 127 20.74 28.87 -10.39
N ASN A 128 21.74 27.97 -10.47
CA ASN A 128 22.65 27.90 -11.63
C ASN A 128 22.61 26.60 -12.46
N ARG A 129 21.54 25.79 -12.39
CA ARG A 129 21.37 24.63 -13.29
C ARG A 129 20.29 24.94 -14.33
N PRO A 130 20.62 25.02 -15.63
CA PRO A 130 19.59 25.18 -16.65
C PRO A 130 18.64 23.97 -16.62
N PRO A 131 17.32 24.17 -16.75
CA PRO A 131 16.37 23.08 -16.78
C PRO A 131 16.64 22.20 -17.99
N GLY A 132 16.82 20.89 -17.77
CA GLY A 132 16.75 19.91 -18.85
C GLY A 132 15.33 19.87 -19.42
N PRO A 133 15.14 19.53 -20.70
CA PRO A 133 13.81 19.41 -21.29
C PRO A 133 13.07 18.27 -20.58
N GLY A 134 12.15 18.62 -19.68
CA GLY A 134 11.39 17.68 -18.83
C GLY A 134 11.40 18.00 -17.33
N ALA A 135 12.35 18.80 -16.84
CA ALA A 135 12.44 19.15 -15.42
C ALA A 135 11.43 20.24 -15.04
N VAL A 136 10.18 19.85 -14.80
CA VAL A 136 9.21 20.72 -14.13
C VAL A 136 9.73 20.98 -12.70
N LEU A 137 10.21 22.20 -12.48
CA LEU A 137 10.71 22.71 -11.21
C LEU A 137 9.58 22.73 -10.15
N SER A 138 9.28 21.60 -9.52
CA SER A 138 8.28 21.54 -8.44
C SER A 138 8.87 21.90 -7.08
N GLY A 139 9.13 23.20 -6.87
CA GLY A 139 9.46 23.77 -5.55
C GLY A 139 8.23 24.16 -4.71
N GLY A 140 7.05 24.25 -5.32
CA GLY A 140 5.76 24.50 -4.67
C GLY A 140 4.97 23.22 -4.38
N PRO A 141 3.87 23.28 -3.60
CA PRO A 141 2.98 22.13 -3.45
C PRO A 141 2.49 21.69 -4.82
N ALA A 142 2.95 20.52 -5.26
CA ALA A 142 2.36 19.87 -6.43
C ALA A 142 0.90 19.59 -6.07
N VAL A 143 -0.02 20.02 -6.92
CA VAL A 143 -1.44 19.66 -6.77
C VAL A 143 -1.58 18.24 -7.35
N PRO A 144 -2.23 17.29 -6.66
CA PRO A 144 -2.49 16.00 -7.26
C PRO A 144 -3.31 16.13 -8.55
N PRO A 145 -3.14 15.21 -9.53
CA PRO A 145 -3.95 15.19 -10.75
C PRO A 145 -5.45 15.30 -10.44
N LEU A 146 -6.23 15.91 -11.35
CA LEU A 146 -7.66 16.13 -11.10
C LEU A 146 -8.39 14.81 -10.88
N GLU A 147 -8.06 13.79 -11.67
CA GLU A 147 -8.61 12.45 -11.61
C GLU A 147 -8.28 11.80 -10.26
N HIS A 148 -7.07 11.98 -9.76
CA HIS A 148 -6.67 11.51 -8.42
C HIS A 148 -7.48 12.19 -7.32
N ARG A 149 -7.69 13.51 -7.41
CA ARG A 149 -8.49 14.26 -6.43
C ARG A 149 -9.95 13.82 -6.44
N ALA A 150 -10.56 13.70 -7.61
CA ALA A 150 -11.93 13.22 -7.77
C ALA A 150 -12.07 11.78 -7.23
N PHE A 151 -11.13 10.90 -7.55
CA PHE A 151 -11.08 9.54 -7.03
C PHE A 151 -10.97 9.51 -5.50
N THR A 152 -10.12 10.38 -4.93
CA THR A 152 -9.93 10.50 -3.49
C THR A 152 -11.21 10.97 -2.80
N GLU A 153 -11.87 11.99 -3.33
CA GLU A 153 -13.13 12.52 -2.77
C GLU A 153 -14.23 11.46 -2.78
N LEU A 154 -14.37 10.72 -3.88
CA LEU A 154 -15.38 9.67 -4.04
C LEU A 154 -15.18 8.50 -3.07
N ASN A 155 -13.94 8.04 -2.88
CA ASN A 155 -13.64 6.79 -2.17
C ASN A 155 -13.30 6.95 -0.68
N ARG A 156 -12.94 8.17 -0.24
CA ARG A 156 -12.43 8.40 1.13
C ARG A 156 -13.35 7.87 2.22
N ALA A 157 -14.65 8.09 2.09
CA ALA A 157 -15.62 7.69 3.11
C ALA A 157 -15.68 6.16 3.27
N ALA A 158 -15.78 5.42 2.16
CA ALA A 158 -15.79 3.97 2.15
C ALA A 158 -14.47 3.38 2.65
N TYR A 159 -13.34 3.97 2.25
CA TYR A 159 -12.01 3.52 2.66
C TYR A 159 -11.81 3.68 4.17
N LEU A 160 -12.28 4.80 4.73
CA LEU A 160 -12.24 5.05 6.17
C LEU A 160 -13.18 4.12 6.94
N ALA A 161 -14.38 3.87 6.41
CA ALA A 161 -15.33 2.91 6.97
C ALA A 161 -14.74 1.49 7.03
N TYR A 162 -14.03 1.07 5.99
CA TYR A 162 -13.31 -0.20 5.97
C TYR A 162 -12.18 -0.23 7.00
N ALA A 163 -11.28 0.76 6.99
CA ALA A 163 -10.12 0.80 7.87
C ALA A 163 -10.50 0.74 9.37
N ARG A 164 -11.54 1.46 9.77
CA ARG A 164 -12.07 1.48 11.16
C ARG A 164 -12.54 0.11 11.69
N LEU A 165 -12.75 -0.88 10.83
CA LEU A 165 -13.09 -2.23 11.27
C LEU A 165 -11.89 -2.95 11.89
N PHE A 166 -10.67 -2.58 11.51
CA PHE A 166 -9.45 -3.34 11.83
C PHE A 166 -8.46 -2.57 12.71
N VAL A 167 -8.50 -1.24 12.67
CA VAL A 167 -7.54 -0.36 13.37
C VAL A 167 -8.26 0.76 14.12
N GLY A 168 -7.55 1.44 15.02
CA GLY A 168 -8.11 2.59 15.75
C GLY A 168 -8.45 3.77 14.82
N GLU A 169 -9.26 4.72 15.31
CA GLU A 169 -9.72 5.87 14.51
C GLU A 169 -8.58 6.68 13.88
N GLU A 170 -7.53 6.96 14.66
CA GLU A 170 -6.39 7.74 14.15
C GLU A 170 -5.56 6.94 13.14
N GLU A 171 -5.26 5.68 13.46
CA GLU A 171 -4.57 4.77 12.54
C GLU A 171 -5.35 4.56 11.23
N ALA A 172 -6.69 4.57 11.29
CA ALA A 172 -7.54 4.46 10.11
C ALA A 172 -7.39 5.69 9.20
N ARG A 173 -7.40 6.91 9.78
CA ARG A 173 -7.18 8.14 9.02
C ARG A 173 -5.79 8.20 8.41
N GLU A 174 -4.78 7.81 9.18
CA GLU A 174 -3.40 7.72 8.70
C GLU A 174 -3.27 6.72 7.55
N ALA A 175 -3.81 5.51 7.68
CA ALA A 175 -3.79 4.48 6.65
C ALA A 175 -4.46 4.95 5.34
N VAL A 176 -5.62 5.62 5.45
CA VAL A 176 -6.33 6.16 4.29
C VAL A 176 -5.58 7.33 3.66
N SER A 177 -5.02 8.25 4.46
CA SER A 177 -4.19 9.35 3.94
C SER A 177 -2.95 8.81 3.21
N GLU A 178 -2.24 7.87 3.83
CA GLU A 178 -1.07 7.22 3.25
C GLU A 178 -1.44 6.48 1.96
N THR A 179 -2.57 5.79 1.92
CA THR A 179 -3.08 5.12 0.71
C THR A 179 -3.21 6.09 -0.45
N PHE A 180 -3.81 7.27 -0.23
CA PHE A 180 -3.96 8.27 -1.30
C PHE A 180 -2.62 8.92 -1.69
N ASP A 181 -1.68 9.05 -0.76
CA ASP A 181 -0.32 9.52 -1.06
C ASP A 181 0.48 8.47 -1.88
N VAL A 182 0.33 7.17 -1.58
CA VAL A 182 0.89 6.08 -2.38
C VAL A 182 0.24 6.03 -3.77
N LEU A 183 -1.09 6.18 -3.84
CA LEU A 183 -1.81 6.24 -5.11
C LEU A 183 -1.38 7.42 -5.95
N TRP A 184 -1.14 8.59 -5.35
CA TRP A 184 -0.62 9.73 -6.07
C TRP A 184 0.79 9.43 -6.62
N PHE A 185 1.66 8.84 -5.81
CA PHE A 185 3.00 8.45 -6.27
C PHE A 185 2.96 7.42 -7.42
N ARG A 186 1.95 6.54 -7.43
CA ARG A 186 1.77 5.45 -8.40
C ARG A 186 0.64 5.72 -9.39
N TRP A 187 0.24 6.97 -9.60
CA TRP A 187 -1.00 7.26 -10.32
C TRP A 187 -0.95 6.79 -11.78
N ASP A 188 0.18 6.99 -12.45
CA ASP A 188 0.38 6.50 -13.82
C ASP A 188 0.29 4.97 -13.92
N GLU A 189 0.72 4.25 -12.88
CA GLU A 189 0.58 2.79 -12.81
C GLU A 189 -0.87 2.38 -12.60
N ALA A 190 -1.60 3.10 -11.75
CA ALA A 190 -3.02 2.87 -11.53
C ALA A 190 -3.83 3.07 -12.83
N LEU A 191 -3.56 4.17 -13.55
CA LEU A 191 -4.20 4.46 -14.84
C LEU A 191 -3.84 3.47 -15.95
N ALA A 192 -2.64 2.89 -15.91
CA ALA A 192 -2.20 1.86 -16.86
C ALA A 192 -2.67 0.44 -16.49
N SER A 193 -3.23 0.25 -15.30
CA SER A 193 -3.78 -1.04 -14.86
C SER A 193 -5.09 -1.36 -15.57
N SER A 194 -5.57 -2.60 -15.45
CA SER A 194 -6.86 -2.99 -16.05
C SER A 194 -8.04 -2.19 -15.50
N ASP A 195 -7.97 -1.80 -14.21
CA ASP A 195 -8.97 -1.00 -13.53
C ASP A 195 -8.33 -0.32 -12.31
N VAL A 196 -8.51 1.01 -12.21
CA VAL A 196 -7.99 1.85 -11.13
C VAL A 196 -8.59 1.46 -9.78
N VAL A 197 -9.86 1.03 -9.73
CA VAL A 197 -10.57 0.77 -8.48
C VAL A 197 -10.01 -0.45 -7.75
N PRO A 198 -9.86 -1.65 -8.36
CA PRO A 198 -9.19 -2.79 -7.71
C PRO A 198 -7.75 -2.51 -7.36
N PHE A 199 -7.03 -1.76 -8.20
CA PHE A 199 -5.65 -1.34 -7.90
C PHE A 199 -5.62 -0.53 -6.61
N ALA A 200 -6.46 0.50 -6.49
CA ALA A 200 -6.56 1.32 -5.30
C ALA A 200 -7.05 0.55 -4.08
N TRP A 201 -8.02 -0.34 -4.24
CA TRP A 201 -8.48 -1.22 -3.17
C TRP A 201 -7.35 -2.08 -2.62
N SER A 202 -6.49 -2.64 -3.49
CA SER A 202 -5.34 -3.44 -3.07
C SER A 202 -4.32 -2.64 -2.24
N VAL A 203 -4.08 -1.37 -2.61
CA VAL A 203 -3.20 -0.47 -1.85
C VAL A 203 -3.79 -0.17 -0.48
N LEU A 204 -5.08 0.18 -0.42
CA LEU A 204 -5.78 0.40 0.85
C LEU A 204 -5.70 -0.83 1.73
N ARG A 205 -6.13 -1.98 1.19
CA ARG A 205 -6.21 -3.24 1.92
C ARG A 205 -4.85 -3.64 2.44
N GLY A 206 -3.79 -3.50 1.64
CA GLY A 206 -2.41 -3.73 2.07
C GLY A 206 -2.03 -2.83 3.24
N SER A 207 -2.33 -1.52 3.16
CA SER A 207 -2.02 -0.54 4.21
C SER A 207 -2.78 -0.82 5.52
N VAL A 208 -4.06 -1.17 5.45
CA VAL A 208 -4.91 -1.50 6.60
C VAL A 208 -4.49 -2.82 7.23
N MET A 209 -4.29 -3.88 6.43
CA MET A 209 -3.85 -5.17 6.96
C MET A 209 -2.43 -5.13 7.50
N ALA A 210 -1.54 -4.36 6.89
CA ALA A 210 -0.24 -4.12 7.48
C ALA A 210 -0.39 -3.52 8.87
N ARG A 211 -1.42 -2.73 9.15
CA ARG A 211 -1.69 -2.09 10.45
C ARG A 211 -2.46 -2.96 11.44
N ALA A 212 -3.40 -3.76 10.95
CA ALA A 212 -4.28 -4.59 11.75
C ALA A 212 -3.51 -5.54 12.67
N ARG A 213 -4.07 -5.80 13.85
CA ARG A 213 -3.59 -6.88 14.71
C ARG A 213 -3.97 -8.22 14.07
N HIS A 214 -3.10 -9.21 14.23
CA HIS A 214 -3.33 -10.55 13.68
C HIS A 214 -3.26 -11.59 14.79
N ALA A 215 -4.23 -12.50 14.79
CA ALA A 215 -4.24 -13.71 15.60
C ALA A 215 -4.32 -14.92 14.65
N ASP A 216 -3.41 -15.88 14.81
CA ASP A 216 -3.30 -17.08 13.96
C ASP A 216 -3.22 -16.77 12.46
N GLY A 217 -2.59 -15.65 12.08
CA GLY A 217 -2.47 -15.22 10.68
C GLY A 217 -3.71 -14.53 10.10
N HIS A 218 -4.75 -14.27 10.91
CA HIS A 218 -5.97 -13.60 10.50
C HIS A 218 -6.14 -12.25 11.19
N PRO A 219 -6.70 -11.23 10.51
CA PRO A 219 -6.90 -9.91 11.11
C PRO A 219 -7.91 -9.99 12.27
N GLU A 220 -7.63 -9.29 13.37
CA GLU A 220 -8.57 -9.21 14.49
C GLU A 220 -9.73 -8.25 14.16
N LEU A 221 -10.96 -8.75 14.25
CA LEU A 221 -12.18 -7.94 14.21
C LEU A 221 -12.79 -7.72 15.61
N ALA A 222 -12.21 -8.27 16.67
CA ALA A 222 -12.86 -8.36 17.98
C ALA A 222 -13.33 -7.01 18.56
N ARG A 223 -12.67 -5.89 18.22
CA ARG A 223 -13.10 -4.55 18.64
C ARG A 223 -14.51 -4.21 18.15
N THR A 224 -14.89 -4.67 16.96
CA THR A 224 -16.22 -4.38 16.41
C THR A 224 -17.33 -5.07 17.21
N ALA A 225 -17.03 -6.11 18.01
CA ALA A 225 -18.02 -6.81 18.84
C ALA A 225 -18.64 -5.92 19.92
N PHE A 226 -17.90 -4.90 20.37
CA PHE A 226 -18.35 -3.97 21.41
C PHE A 226 -19.22 -2.82 20.85
N ASP A 227 -19.23 -2.61 19.54
CA ASP A 227 -19.93 -1.50 18.87
C ASP A 227 -21.10 -2.01 18.01
N THR A 228 -21.70 -3.15 18.38
CA THR A 228 -22.81 -3.73 17.62
C THR A 228 -24.16 -3.13 18.03
N VAL A 229 -25.08 -3.00 17.06
CA VAL A 229 -26.48 -2.61 17.33
C VAL A 229 -27.12 -3.60 18.30
N ALA A 230 -26.90 -4.91 18.13
CA ALA A 230 -27.44 -5.94 19.01
C ALA A 230 -27.06 -5.69 20.49
N LEU A 231 -25.80 -5.38 20.77
CA LEU A 231 -25.35 -5.06 22.12
C LEU A 231 -25.99 -3.77 22.67
N SER A 232 -26.23 -2.77 21.82
CA SER A 232 -26.84 -1.49 22.24
C SER A 232 -28.29 -1.63 22.72
N LEU A 233 -29.00 -2.65 22.25
CA LEU A 233 -30.41 -2.90 22.60
C LEU A 233 -30.58 -3.68 23.91
N LEU A 234 -29.51 -4.25 24.47
CA LEU A 234 -29.56 -5.09 25.67
C LEU A 234 -29.32 -4.28 26.95
N SER A 235 -30.22 -4.45 27.91
CA SER A 235 -30.22 -3.67 29.17
C SER A 235 -29.60 -4.39 30.36
N THR A 236 -29.56 -5.73 30.39
CA THR A 236 -29.03 -6.48 31.55
C THR A 236 -27.56 -6.83 31.35
N PRO A 237 -26.71 -6.78 32.41
CA PRO A 237 -25.31 -7.16 32.30
C PRO A 237 -25.10 -8.57 31.75
N ALA A 238 -25.86 -9.56 32.25
CA ALA A 238 -25.74 -10.95 31.81
C ALA A 238 -26.04 -11.15 30.30
N ALA A 239 -27.10 -10.52 29.78
CA ALA A 239 -27.41 -10.60 28.35
C ALA A 239 -26.35 -9.90 27.50
N ARG A 240 -25.84 -8.75 27.96
CA ARG A 240 -24.75 -8.03 27.28
C ARG A 240 -23.47 -8.87 27.20
N PHE A 241 -23.10 -9.56 28.28
CA PHE A 241 -21.95 -10.46 28.29
C PHE A 241 -22.11 -11.61 27.28
N ALA A 242 -23.26 -12.31 27.30
CA ALA A 242 -23.55 -13.38 26.34
C ALA A 242 -23.50 -12.88 24.88
N GLN A 243 -24.07 -11.71 24.60
CA GLN A 243 -24.03 -11.10 23.26
C GLN A 243 -22.60 -10.75 22.80
N ILE A 244 -21.75 -10.26 23.71
CA ILE A 244 -20.34 -9.99 23.40
C ILE A 244 -19.63 -11.29 23.04
N GLU A 245 -19.82 -12.35 23.83
CA GLU A 245 -19.22 -13.67 23.55
C GLU A 245 -19.66 -14.22 22.18
N GLU A 246 -20.96 -14.14 21.88
CA GLU A 246 -21.51 -14.54 20.58
C GLU A 246 -20.91 -13.71 19.43
N SER A 247 -20.88 -12.39 19.58
CA SER A 247 -20.35 -11.46 18.56
C SER A 247 -18.84 -11.69 18.33
N MET A 248 -18.07 -11.93 19.40
CA MET A 248 -16.65 -12.27 19.30
C MET A 248 -16.44 -13.61 18.60
N SER A 249 -17.30 -14.60 18.84
CA SER A 249 -17.25 -15.87 18.10
C SER A 249 -17.52 -15.66 16.61
N LEU A 250 -18.60 -14.97 16.26
CA LEU A 250 -18.97 -14.64 14.88
C LEU A 250 -17.83 -13.88 14.16
N PHE A 251 -17.28 -12.84 14.77
CA PHE A 251 -16.26 -12.00 14.14
C PHE A 251 -14.91 -12.70 13.98
N ARG A 252 -14.57 -13.64 14.87
CA ARG A 252 -13.42 -14.55 14.65
C ARG A 252 -13.65 -15.49 13.47
N THR A 253 -14.88 -15.97 13.26
CA THR A 253 -15.19 -16.81 12.10
C THR A 253 -15.17 -15.98 10.81
N ILE A 254 -15.71 -14.76 10.82
CA ILE A 254 -15.65 -13.82 9.69
C ILE A 254 -14.20 -13.50 9.33
N SER A 255 -13.32 -13.23 10.30
CA SER A 255 -11.93 -12.88 10.00
C SER A 255 -11.11 -14.00 9.35
N ARG A 256 -11.60 -15.25 9.45
CA ARG A 256 -10.98 -16.44 8.84
C ARG A 256 -11.45 -16.71 7.41
N LEU A 257 -12.41 -15.94 6.90
CA LEU A 257 -12.85 -16.05 5.53
C LEU A 257 -11.71 -15.67 4.55
N PRO A 258 -11.71 -16.23 3.32
CA PRO A 258 -10.86 -15.75 2.23
C PRO A 258 -10.98 -14.23 2.05
N ALA A 259 -9.89 -13.56 1.69
CA ALA A 259 -9.79 -12.10 1.69
C ALA A 259 -10.97 -11.39 1.00
N HIS A 260 -11.37 -11.84 -0.20
CA HIS A 260 -12.50 -11.24 -0.91
C HIS A 260 -13.85 -11.45 -0.19
N GLN A 261 -14.06 -12.63 0.39
CA GLN A 261 -15.27 -12.93 1.17
C GLN A 261 -15.33 -12.10 2.46
N LEU A 262 -14.20 -11.96 3.15
CA LEU A 262 -14.07 -11.08 4.30
C LEU A 262 -14.46 -9.64 3.94
N ASP A 263 -13.86 -9.10 2.88
CA ASP A 263 -14.08 -7.71 2.45
C ASP A 263 -15.57 -7.47 2.12
N VAL A 264 -16.20 -8.39 1.37
CA VAL A 264 -17.64 -8.33 1.06
C VAL A 264 -18.50 -8.40 2.33
N MET A 265 -18.21 -9.34 3.25
CA MET A 265 -18.97 -9.50 4.49
C MET A 265 -18.91 -8.25 5.37
N VAL A 266 -17.73 -7.67 5.56
CA VAL A 266 -17.58 -6.52 6.47
C VAL A 266 -18.17 -5.24 5.88
N LEU A 267 -18.05 -5.02 4.56
CA LEU A 267 -18.67 -3.86 3.92
C LEU A 267 -20.20 -3.98 3.89
N THR A 268 -20.73 -5.18 3.61
CA THR A 268 -22.18 -5.41 3.54
C THR A 268 -22.82 -5.33 4.93
N TYR A 269 -22.35 -6.12 5.90
CA TYR A 269 -23.07 -6.30 7.16
C TYR A 269 -22.57 -5.41 8.30
N LEU A 270 -21.29 -5.07 8.32
CA LEU A 270 -20.73 -4.23 9.39
C LEU A 270 -20.73 -2.74 8.99
N ARG A 271 -20.82 -2.43 7.68
CA ARG A 271 -20.95 -1.06 7.17
C ARG A 271 -22.26 -0.77 6.44
N GLY A 272 -23.15 -1.77 6.31
CA GLY A 272 -24.50 -1.56 5.79
C GLY A 272 -24.56 -1.16 4.32
N MET A 273 -23.51 -1.45 3.55
CA MET A 273 -23.47 -1.16 2.12
C MET A 273 -24.30 -2.20 1.35
N ASP A 274 -25.04 -1.78 0.34
CA ASP A 274 -25.66 -2.73 -0.58
C ASP A 274 -24.61 -3.36 -1.52
N HIS A 275 -24.98 -4.46 -2.19
CA HIS A 275 -24.04 -5.19 -3.04
C HIS A 275 -23.52 -4.39 -4.23
N ALA A 276 -24.28 -3.41 -4.73
CA ALA A 276 -23.85 -2.55 -5.83
C ALA A 276 -22.76 -1.58 -5.34
N ALA A 277 -22.98 -0.93 -4.20
CA ALA A 277 -21.98 -0.07 -3.57
C ALA A 277 -20.71 -0.85 -3.17
N VAL A 278 -20.85 -2.10 -2.72
CA VAL A 278 -19.69 -2.98 -2.46
C VAL A 278 -18.93 -3.29 -3.75
N ALA A 279 -19.64 -3.61 -4.84
CA ALA A 279 -19.03 -3.84 -6.15
C ALA A 279 -18.23 -2.61 -6.62
N ASP A 280 -18.83 -1.43 -6.50
CA ASP A 280 -18.21 -0.15 -6.89
C ASP A 280 -16.98 0.19 -6.05
N VAL A 281 -16.99 -0.05 -4.73
CA VAL A 281 -15.84 0.24 -3.85
C VAL A 281 -14.68 -0.73 -4.07
N LEU A 282 -15.00 -2.01 -4.30
CA LEU A 282 -14.01 -3.06 -4.52
C LEU A 282 -13.49 -3.09 -5.98
N GLY A 283 -14.23 -2.50 -6.91
CA GLY A 283 -13.95 -2.56 -8.35
C GLY A 283 -14.18 -3.95 -8.95
N VAL A 284 -15.13 -4.71 -8.40
CA VAL A 284 -15.41 -6.07 -8.87
C VAL A 284 -16.81 -6.16 -9.49
N PRO A 285 -17.08 -7.14 -10.37
CA PRO A 285 -18.44 -7.36 -10.85
C PRO A 285 -19.40 -7.68 -9.70
N ILE A 286 -20.62 -7.14 -9.73
CA ILE A 286 -21.65 -7.41 -8.70
C ILE A 286 -21.94 -8.92 -8.54
N ALA A 287 -21.85 -9.70 -9.62
CA ALA A 287 -21.97 -11.16 -9.55
C ALA A 287 -20.89 -11.82 -8.68
N SER A 288 -19.67 -11.25 -8.62
CA SER A 288 -18.61 -11.67 -7.71
C SER A 288 -19.00 -11.40 -6.26
N VAL A 289 -19.60 -10.23 -5.98
CA VAL A 289 -20.09 -9.87 -4.64
C VAL A 289 -21.17 -10.85 -4.17
N HIS A 290 -22.18 -11.12 -5.00
CA HIS A 290 -23.23 -12.11 -4.67
C HIS A 290 -22.66 -13.51 -4.41
N THR A 291 -21.70 -13.92 -5.23
CA THR A 291 -21.04 -15.22 -5.08
C THR A 291 -20.23 -15.29 -3.78
N ALA A 292 -19.44 -14.26 -3.50
CA ALA A 292 -18.66 -14.15 -2.28
C ALA A 292 -19.54 -14.14 -1.02
N ASP A 293 -20.63 -13.37 -1.01
CA ASP A 293 -21.60 -13.32 0.08
C ASP A 293 -22.23 -14.70 0.34
N ARG A 294 -22.71 -15.36 -0.73
CA ARG A 294 -23.32 -16.69 -0.62
C ARG A 294 -22.37 -17.71 -0.02
N TYR A 295 -21.13 -17.77 -0.50
CA TYR A 295 -20.14 -18.72 0.02
C TYR A 295 -19.69 -18.37 1.44
N ALA A 296 -19.52 -17.08 1.75
CA ALA A 296 -19.21 -16.63 3.09
C ALA A 296 -20.29 -17.06 4.09
N ARG A 297 -21.57 -16.79 3.79
CA ARG A 297 -22.72 -17.22 4.61
C ARG A 297 -22.75 -18.72 4.81
N LYS A 298 -22.54 -19.52 3.75
CA LYS A 298 -22.48 -20.99 3.85
C LYS A 298 -21.36 -21.44 4.81
N THR A 299 -20.16 -20.88 4.68
CA THR A 299 -19.02 -21.19 5.54
C THR A 299 -19.27 -20.80 6.99
N LEU A 300 -19.87 -19.61 7.22
CA LEU A 300 -20.21 -19.14 8.56
C LEU A 300 -21.26 -20.02 9.23
N SER A 301 -22.33 -20.39 8.51
CA SER A 301 -23.37 -21.28 9.04
C SER A 301 -22.81 -22.64 9.43
N ALA A 302 -21.94 -23.23 8.60
CA ALA A 302 -21.31 -24.52 8.92
C ALA A 302 -20.38 -24.43 10.15
N ALA A 303 -19.64 -23.33 10.30
CA ALA A 303 -18.71 -23.14 11.40
C ALA A 303 -19.41 -22.81 12.74
N LEU A 304 -20.52 -22.08 12.70
CA LEU A 304 -21.27 -21.66 13.89
C LEU A 304 -22.33 -22.68 14.33
N HIS A 305 -22.81 -23.52 13.40
CA HIS A 305 -23.79 -24.58 13.68
C HIS A 305 -23.30 -25.95 13.16
N PRO A 306 -22.29 -26.56 13.82
CA PRO A 306 -21.71 -27.82 13.35
C PRO A 306 -22.71 -28.98 13.30
N GLN A 307 -23.78 -28.92 14.11
CA GLN A 307 -24.81 -29.95 14.19
C GLN A 307 -25.71 -30.02 12.94
N ASN A 308 -25.81 -28.93 12.16
CA ASN A 308 -26.58 -28.91 10.90
C ASN A 308 -25.80 -29.49 9.72
N ALA A 309 -24.48 -29.68 9.83
CA ALA A 309 -23.63 -30.23 8.77
C ALA A 309 -23.66 -31.76 8.70
N LEU A 310 -24.14 -32.44 9.76
CA LEU A 310 -24.23 -33.90 9.87
C LEU A 310 -25.63 -34.46 9.56
N GLY A 311 -26.59 -33.61 9.17
CA GLY A 311 -27.99 -34.00 8.94
C GLY A 311 -28.38 -34.27 7.48
N GLU A 312 -27.47 -34.11 6.51
CA GLU A 312 -27.70 -34.41 5.10
C GLU A 312 -26.94 -35.68 4.67
N THR A 313 -27.33 -36.83 5.20
CA THR A 313 -27.13 -38.12 4.52
C THR A 313 -28.51 -38.64 4.14
N PRO A 314 -28.89 -38.65 2.84
CA PRO A 314 -30.09 -39.34 2.40
C PRO A 314 -29.86 -40.85 2.48
N GLU A 315 -30.78 -41.56 3.13
CA GLU A 315 -31.02 -42.98 2.86
C GLU A 315 -31.57 -43.17 1.44
#